data_AF-A0A0K2T151-F1
#
_entry.id   AF-A0A0K2T151-F1
#
_cell.length_a   1.000
_cell.length_b   1.000
_cell.length_c   1.000
_cell.angle_alpha   90.00
_cell.angle_beta   90.00
_cell.angle_gamma   90.00
#
_symmetry.space_group_name_H-M   'P 1'
#
loop_
_entity.id
_entity.type
_entity.pdbx_description
1 polymer ?
#
loop_
_entity_poly.entity_id
_entity_poly.type
_entity_poly.pdbx_seq_one_letter_code
_entity_poly.pdbx_strand_id
1 'polypeptide(L)'
;MSRLLRLFPRPYAYRSCSHNAVNIQPTSIEDYFGVNSLFSVEDLFRARVHMGHVTGSIHPHMKPFIYGTRFGSTIIDLDQTALHLREALNFLAHIANRKGIILFVCRQPQFVHMTEVAALSSGEYAHCRTW
;
A
#
# COMPACT_ATOMS: atom_id res chain seq x y z
N MET A 1 -4.74 -11.97 17.08
CA MET A 1 -4.36 -11.77 15.65
C MET A 1 -4.63 -10.32 15.31
N SER A 2 -3.71 -9.61 14.66
CA SER A 2 -3.99 -8.24 14.22
C SER A 2 -5.20 -8.26 13.27
N ARG A 3 -6.09 -7.27 13.42
CA ARG A 3 -7.29 -7.18 12.56
C ARG A 3 -6.89 -6.87 11.11
N LEU A 4 -5.75 -6.23 10.92
CA LEU A 4 -5.19 -5.84 9.63
C LEU A 4 -5.02 -7.03 8.67
N LEU A 5 -4.61 -8.21 9.13
CA LEU A 5 -4.50 -9.40 8.27
C LEU A 5 -5.83 -9.87 7.67
N ARG A 6 -6.98 -9.43 8.19
CA ARG A 6 -8.28 -9.73 7.60
C ARG A 6 -8.58 -8.92 6.34
N LEU A 7 -7.83 -7.83 6.11
CA LEU A 7 -7.97 -6.99 4.92
C LEU A 7 -7.28 -7.62 3.70
N PHE A 8 -6.35 -8.54 3.92
CA PHE A 8 -5.66 -9.25 2.85
C PHE A 8 -6.41 -10.54 2.47
N PRO A 9 -6.34 -10.95 1.19
CA PRO A 9 -6.79 -12.27 0.76
C PRO A 9 -6.13 -13.37 1.58
N ARG A 10 -6.80 -14.52 1.73
CA ARG A 10 -6.21 -15.65 2.45
C ARG A 10 -4.92 -16.09 1.76
N PRO A 11 -3.85 -16.35 2.53
CA PRO A 11 -2.55 -16.70 1.96
C PRO A 11 -2.62 -17.99 1.15
N TYR A 12 -1.74 -18.09 0.15
CA TYR A 12 -1.72 -19.20 -0.82
C TYR A 12 -1.67 -20.59 -0.15
N ALA A 13 -1.03 -20.70 1.01
CA ALA A 13 -0.92 -21.94 1.81
C ALA A 13 -2.28 -22.55 2.24
N TYR A 14 -3.39 -21.80 2.17
CA TYR A 14 -4.73 -22.31 2.52
C TYR A 14 -5.52 -22.89 1.33
N ARG A 15 -4.98 -22.91 0.10
CA ARG A 15 -5.68 -23.42 -1.09
C ARG A 15 -5.43 -24.91 -1.40
N SER A 16 -4.34 -25.50 -0.91
CA SER A 16 -4.01 -26.91 -1.16
C SER A 16 -4.52 -27.81 -0.04
N CYS A 17 -5.70 -28.42 -0.24
CA CYS A 17 -6.24 -29.50 0.58
C CYS A 17 -5.48 -30.83 0.38
N SER A 18 -4.15 -30.84 0.46
CA SER A 18 -3.35 -32.08 0.43
C SER A 18 -2.53 -32.17 1.71
N HIS A 19 -2.57 -33.33 2.36
CA HIS A 19 -2.03 -33.69 3.68
C HIS A 19 -0.52 -33.48 3.92
N ASN A 20 0.20 -32.72 3.09
CA ASN A 20 1.56 -32.28 3.36
C ASN A 20 1.57 -30.77 3.55
N ALA A 21 1.42 -30.33 4.80
CA ALA A 21 1.73 -28.96 5.19
C ALA A 21 3.24 -28.76 5.06
N VAL A 22 3.69 -28.42 3.85
CA VAL A 22 5.06 -27.98 3.63
C VAL A 22 5.25 -26.77 4.54
N ASN A 23 6.30 -26.81 5.38
CA ASN A 23 6.68 -25.72 6.28
C ASN A 23 7.31 -24.58 5.46
N ILE A 24 6.51 -23.98 4.57
CA ILE A 24 6.95 -22.96 3.62
C ILE A 24 7.09 -21.66 4.39
N GLN A 25 8.30 -21.11 4.41
CA GLN A 25 8.54 -19.81 5.01
C GLN A 25 7.80 -18.76 4.17
N PRO A 26 7.02 -17.83 4.78
CA PRO A 26 6.30 -16.81 4.02
C PRO A 26 7.18 -15.98 3.08
N THR A 27 8.47 -15.85 3.39
CA THR A 27 9.46 -15.09 2.62
C THR A 27 9.93 -15.79 1.34
N SER A 28 9.66 -17.09 1.15
CA SER A 28 10.10 -17.81 -0.05
C SER A 28 9.11 -17.72 -1.21
N ILE A 29 7.90 -17.17 -0.98
CA ILE A 29 6.86 -16.99 -1.99
C ILE A 29 6.73 -15.49 -2.28
N GLU A 30 6.82 -15.09 -3.54
CA GLU A 30 6.77 -13.67 -3.93
C GLU A 30 5.42 -13.01 -3.58
N ASP A 31 4.30 -13.68 -3.85
CA ASP A 31 2.94 -13.18 -3.54
C ASP A 31 2.21 -14.09 -2.55
N TYR A 32 2.75 -14.23 -1.33
CA TYR A 32 2.19 -15.10 -0.31
C TYR A 32 0.76 -14.72 0.10
N PHE A 33 0.45 -13.42 0.12
CA PHE A 33 -0.83 -12.86 0.59
C PHE A 33 -1.83 -12.53 -0.54
N GLY A 34 -1.46 -12.71 -1.82
CA GLY A 34 -2.32 -12.41 -2.96
C GLY A 34 -2.53 -10.91 -3.21
N VAL A 35 -1.54 -10.08 -2.89
CA VAL A 35 -1.56 -8.61 -2.96
C VAL A 35 -1.82 -8.13 -4.39
N ASN A 36 -1.36 -8.86 -5.41
CA ASN A 36 -1.51 -8.47 -6.81
C ASN A 36 -2.97 -8.34 -7.26
N SER A 37 -3.88 -9.03 -6.58
CA SER A 37 -5.32 -9.01 -6.89
C SER A 37 -6.11 -7.87 -6.24
N LEU A 38 -5.47 -7.05 -5.38
CA LEU A 38 -6.16 -6.02 -4.61
C LEU A 38 -6.57 -4.80 -5.42
N PHE A 39 -5.83 -4.45 -6.47
CA PHE A 39 -6.08 -3.26 -7.28
C PHE A 39 -5.57 -3.43 -8.72
N SER A 40 -6.22 -2.74 -9.65
CA SER A 40 -5.80 -2.58 -11.05
C SER A 40 -5.25 -1.18 -11.31
N VAL A 41 -4.46 -1.02 -12.39
CA VAL A 41 -4.01 0.30 -12.87
C VAL A 41 -5.23 1.18 -13.22
N GLU A 42 -6.31 0.58 -13.71
CA GLU A 42 -7.56 1.28 -13.98
C GLU A 42 -8.17 1.89 -12.71
N ASP A 43 -8.09 1.20 -11.57
CA ASP A 43 -8.61 1.70 -10.29
C ASP A 43 -7.83 2.92 -9.82
N LEU A 44 -6.49 2.89 -9.95
CA LEU A 44 -5.61 4.02 -9.64
C LEU A 44 -5.91 5.22 -10.54
N PHE A 45 -6.20 4.96 -11.82
CA PHE A 45 -6.59 6.00 -12.77
C PHE A 45 -7.93 6.65 -12.38
N ARG A 46 -8.95 5.84 -12.07
CA ARG A 46 -10.27 6.30 -11.61
C ARG A 46 -10.18 7.08 -10.30
N ALA A 47 -9.29 6.68 -9.39
CA ALA A 47 -8.99 7.38 -8.15
C ALA A 47 -8.15 8.67 -8.31
N ARG A 48 -7.77 9.03 -9.54
CA ARG A 48 -6.97 10.23 -9.88
C ARG A 48 -5.58 10.28 -9.22
N VAL A 49 -4.97 9.12 -8.95
CA VAL A 49 -3.63 9.02 -8.32
C VAL A 49 -2.52 9.60 -9.21
N HIS A 50 -2.72 9.61 -10.52
CA HIS A 50 -1.75 10.13 -11.49
C HIS A 50 -1.58 11.66 -11.45
N MET A 51 -2.44 12.40 -10.72
CA MET A 51 -2.39 13.86 -10.69
C MET A 51 -1.28 14.35 -9.74
N GLY A 52 -0.27 15.01 -10.30
CA GLY A 52 0.81 15.64 -9.55
C GLY A 52 0.60 17.14 -9.33
N HIS A 53 1.63 17.79 -8.78
CA HIS A 53 1.66 19.24 -8.56
C HIS A 53 2.05 20.02 -9.83
N VAL A 54 2.05 21.35 -9.72
CA VAL A 54 2.56 22.25 -10.75
C VAL A 54 4.05 22.00 -10.99
N THR A 55 4.49 22.11 -12.25
CA THR A 55 5.86 21.75 -12.65
C THR A 55 6.97 22.48 -11.87
N GLY A 56 6.72 23.70 -11.41
CA GLY A 56 7.68 24.48 -10.63
C GLY A 56 7.88 23.99 -9.19
N SER A 57 6.98 23.17 -8.65
CA SER A 57 7.03 22.70 -7.26
C SER A 57 7.58 21.28 -7.11
N ILE A 58 8.09 20.68 -8.19
CA ILE A 58 8.57 19.30 -8.19
C ILE A 58 9.98 19.21 -7.59
N HIS A 59 10.19 18.21 -6.72
CA HIS A 59 11.52 17.86 -6.22
C HIS A 59 12.37 17.12 -7.28
N PRO A 60 13.68 17.39 -7.44
CA PRO A 60 14.52 16.72 -8.44
C PRO A 60 14.50 15.19 -8.42
N HIS A 61 14.37 14.57 -7.24
CA HIS A 61 14.25 13.11 -7.09
C HIS A 61 12.92 12.53 -7.58
N MET A 62 11.90 13.35 -7.84
CA MET A 62 10.62 12.88 -8.39
C MET A 62 10.66 12.73 -9.91
N LYS A 63 11.66 13.31 -10.59
CA LYS A 63 11.81 13.25 -12.06
C LYS A 63 11.66 11.85 -12.67
N PRO A 64 12.25 10.76 -12.14
CA PRO A 64 12.10 9.43 -12.74
C PRO A 64 10.69 8.82 -12.64
N PHE A 65 9.88 9.28 -11.69
CA PHE A 65 8.51 8.77 -11.47
C PHE A 65 7.44 9.58 -12.23
N ILE A 66 7.86 10.60 -12.98
CA ILE A 66 6.97 11.48 -13.73
C ILE A 66 6.86 10.96 -15.17
N TYR A 67 5.63 10.71 -15.61
CA TYR A 67 5.33 10.35 -16.99
C TYR A 67 5.49 11.54 -17.94
N GLY A 68 5.02 12.72 -17.52
CA GLY A 68 5.12 13.94 -18.30
C GLY A 68 4.38 15.12 -17.67
N THR A 69 4.25 16.21 -18.41
CA THR A 69 3.51 17.41 -17.97
C THR A 69 2.44 17.77 -18.99
N ARG A 70 1.28 18.21 -18.50
CA ARG A 70 0.15 18.64 -19.33
C ARG A 70 -0.50 19.87 -18.70
N PHE A 71 -0.64 20.95 -19.49
CA PHE A 71 -1.21 22.22 -19.01
C PHE A 71 -0.57 22.72 -17.70
N GLY A 72 0.75 22.56 -17.54
CA GLY A 72 1.49 22.98 -16.34
C GLY A 72 1.32 22.09 -15.10
N SER A 73 0.47 21.06 -15.17
CA SER A 73 0.32 20.03 -14.14
C SER A 73 1.15 18.79 -14.48
N THR A 74 1.71 18.16 -13.47
CA THR A 74 2.56 16.98 -13.62
C THR A 74 1.71 15.71 -13.60
N ILE A 75 2.06 14.73 -14.41
CA ILE A 75 1.42 13.42 -14.46
C ILE A 75 2.40 12.37 -13.97
N ILE A 76 2.00 11.62 -12.94
CA ILE A 76 2.79 10.53 -12.34
C ILE A 76 2.58 9.25 -13.16
N ASP A 77 3.65 8.47 -13.32
CA ASP A 77 3.59 7.16 -13.98
C ASP A 77 2.89 6.11 -13.09
N LEU A 78 1.74 5.62 -13.56
CA LEU A 78 0.94 4.64 -12.82
C LEU A 78 1.50 3.23 -12.88
N ASP A 79 2.26 2.87 -13.92
CA ASP A 79 2.85 1.53 -14.03
C ASP A 79 3.93 1.35 -12.97
N GLN A 80 4.78 2.38 -12.83
CA GLN A 80 5.74 2.45 -11.73
C GLN A 80 5.04 2.49 -10.37
N THR A 81 4.00 3.32 -10.21
CA THR A 81 3.25 3.42 -8.94
C THR A 81 2.65 2.07 -8.53
N ALA A 82 2.09 1.32 -9.48
CA ALA A 82 1.48 0.02 -9.22
C ALA A 82 2.51 -1.03 -8.75
N LEU A 83 3.71 -1.03 -9.33
CA LEU A 83 4.81 -1.90 -8.91
C LEU A 83 5.21 -1.60 -7.45
N HIS A 84 5.56 -0.35 -7.15
CA HIS A 84 6.01 0.04 -5.80
C HIS A 84 4.92 -0.14 -4.75
N LEU A 85 3.65 0.09 -5.09
CA LEU A 85 2.53 -0.12 -4.19
C LEU A 85 2.34 -1.62 -3.83
N ARG A 86 2.52 -2.53 -4.79
CA ARG A 86 2.47 -3.98 -4.53
C ARG A 86 3.58 -4.40 -3.57
N GLU A 87 4.80 -3.93 -3.79
CA GLU A 87 5.95 -4.21 -2.91
C GLU A 87 5.71 -3.68 -1.49
N ALA A 88 5.22 -2.45 -1.35
CA ALA A 88 4.90 -1.84 -0.06
C ALA A 88 3.82 -2.62 0.71
N LEU A 89 2.76 -3.04 0.02
CA LEU A 89 1.68 -3.84 0.62
C LEU A 89 2.15 -5.23 1.03
N ASN A 90 2.99 -5.88 0.22
CA ASN A 90 3.56 -7.18 0.56
C ASN A 90 4.45 -7.08 1.82
N PHE A 91 5.30 -6.05 1.88
CA PHE A 91 6.12 -5.77 3.05
C PHE A 91 5.27 -5.53 4.31
N LEU A 92 4.22 -4.72 4.19
CA LEU A 92 3.29 -4.44 5.30
C LEU A 92 2.59 -5.72 5.79
N ALA A 93 2.15 -6.58 4.87
CA ALA A 93 1.52 -7.85 5.19
C ALA A 93 2.48 -8.79 5.95
N HIS A 94 3.76 -8.83 5.59
CA HIS A 94 4.76 -9.58 6.34
C HIS A 94 4.99 -9.03 7.75
N ILE A 95 5.03 -7.71 7.95
CA ILE A 95 5.13 -7.09 9.28
C ILE A 95 3.93 -7.46 10.14
N ALA A 96 2.73 -7.31 9.58
CA ALA A 96 1.48 -7.65 10.27
C ALA A 96 1.43 -9.14 10.65
N ASN A 97 1.93 -10.03 9.79
CA ASN A 97 2.05 -11.46 10.06
C ASN A 97 3.00 -11.77 11.22
N ARG A 98 4.07 -11.00 11.36
CA ARG A 98 5.04 -11.09 12.47
C ARG A 98 4.56 -10.40 13.76
N LYS A 99 3.33 -9.85 13.78
CA LYS A 99 2.79 -9.04 14.87
C LYS A 99 3.64 -7.80 15.17
N GLY A 100 4.27 -7.23 14.12
CA GLY A 100 4.97 -5.95 14.23
C GLY A 100 3.99 -4.80 14.46
N ILE A 101 4.50 -3.71 15.02
CA ILE A 101 3.73 -2.49 15.28
C ILE A 101 3.72 -1.62 14.01
N ILE A 102 2.54 -1.18 13.59
CA ILE A 102 2.37 -0.26 12.46
C ILE A 102 1.83 1.08 12.98
N LEU A 103 2.44 2.19 12.53
CA LEU A 103 2.03 3.54 12.88
C LEU A 103 1.60 4.31 11.63
N PHE A 104 0.36 4.76 11.61
CA PHE A 104 -0.15 5.66 10.57
C PHE A 104 0.20 7.10 10.93
N VAL A 105 0.75 7.85 9.97
CA VAL A 105 1.10 9.26 10.14
C VAL A 105 0.42 10.11 9.08
N CYS A 106 -0.31 11.13 9.49
CA CYS A 106 -0.94 12.09 8.58
C CYS A 106 -0.93 13.49 9.20
N ARG A 107 -0.42 14.48 8.46
CA ARG A 107 -0.42 15.89 8.93
C ARG A 107 -1.50 16.74 8.27
N GLN A 108 -2.10 16.27 7.19
CA GLN A 108 -3.08 17.02 6.42
C GLN A 108 -4.44 17.03 7.15
N PRO A 109 -4.95 18.20 7.62
CA PRO A 109 -6.14 18.28 8.48
C PRO A 109 -7.39 17.61 7.88
N GLN A 110 -7.53 17.67 6.56
CA GLN A 110 -8.66 17.10 5.81
C GLN A 110 -8.77 15.57 5.96
N PHE A 111 -7.66 14.87 6.18
CA PHE A 111 -7.60 13.41 6.18
C PHE A 111 -7.38 12.80 7.57
N VAL A 112 -7.08 13.63 8.58
CA VAL A 112 -6.75 13.18 9.94
C VAL A 112 -7.80 12.21 10.49
N HIS A 113 -9.08 12.58 10.45
CA HIS A 113 -10.15 11.75 11.00
C HIS A 113 -10.24 10.40 10.27
N MET A 114 -10.13 10.39 8.94
CA MET A 114 -10.20 9.15 8.16
C MET A 114 -9.00 8.24 8.46
N THR A 115 -7.81 8.80 8.65
CA THR A 115 -6.62 8.02 9.03
C THR A 115 -6.75 7.43 10.45
N GLU A 116 -7.24 8.21 11.43
CA GLU A 116 -7.47 7.73 12.80
C GLU A 116 -8.50 6.57 12.82
N VAL A 117 -9.60 6.69 12.07
CA VAL A 117 -10.61 5.64 11.94
C VAL A 117 -10.05 4.39 11.26
N ALA A 118 -9.26 4.55 10.18
CA ALA A 118 -8.65 3.44 9.46
C ALA A 118 -7.65 2.65 10.32
N ALA A 119 -6.85 3.34 11.14
CA ALA A 119 -5.94 2.72 12.08
C ALA A 119 -6.71 1.93 13.15
N LEU A 120 -7.76 2.52 13.72
CA LEU A 120 -8.63 1.87 14.69
C LEU A 120 -9.31 0.61 14.12
N SER A 121 -9.82 0.67 12.88
CA SER A 121 -10.44 -0.49 12.22
C SER A 121 -9.44 -1.61 11.96
N SER A 122 -8.19 -1.25 11.65
CA SER A 122 -7.09 -2.19 11.41
C SER A 122 -6.52 -2.77 12.71
N GLY A 123 -6.78 -2.11 13.86
CA GLY A 123 -6.23 -2.47 15.16
C GLY A 123 -4.78 -2.02 15.36
N GLU A 124 -4.37 -0.96 14.67
CA GLU A 124 -3.01 -0.39 14.69
C GLU A 124 -3.03 1.04 15.23
N TYR A 125 -1.84 1.66 15.37
CA TYR A 125 -1.70 2.98 15.98
C TYR A 125 -1.70 4.10 14.94
N ALA A 126 -2.09 5.31 15.34
CA ALA A 126 -1.98 6.50 14.49
C ALA A 126 -1.45 7.71 15.29
N HIS A 127 -0.63 8.53 14.63
CA HIS A 127 -0.21 9.83 15.13
C HIS A 127 -0.40 10.88 14.03
N CYS A 128 -1.43 11.71 14.17
CA CYS A 128 -1.78 12.71 13.17
C CYS A 128 -1.71 14.17 13.68
N ARG A 129 -1.53 14.36 14.99
CA ARG A 129 -1.47 15.68 15.62
C ARG A 129 -0.07 16.27 15.49
N THR A 130 0.12 17.46 16.04
CA THR A 130 1.43 18.11 16.09
C THR A 130 2.38 17.27 16.94
N TRP A 131 3.62 17.16 16.48
CA TRP A 131 4.73 16.57 17.23
C TRP A 131 5.28 17.59 18.22
#